data_AF-A0A7X8CI16-F1
#
_entry.id   AF-A0A7X8CI16-F1
#
_cell.length_a   1.000
_cell.length_b   1.000
_cell.length_c   1.000
_cell.angle_alpha   90.00
_cell.angle_beta   90.00
_cell.angle_gamma   90.00
#
_symmetry.space_group_name_H-M   'P 1'
#
loop_
_entity.id
_entity.type
_entity.pdbx_description
1 polymer ?
#
loop_
_entity_poly.entity_id
_entity_poly.type
_entity_poly.pdbx_seq_one_letter_code
_entity_poly.pdbx_strand_id
1 'polypeptide(L)'
;MLKKKIEATEINEQEVVKEEVEVSNMSEKPKKKFQLPPPIMKFIKRFSVKQWISFGIVVIVYILLAIFTSANMYELIRLTLFSAVPLALVAMGGLYSERSGVVNIALEGIMMFGAFIGILTLERIQGTGVDGQHVLFTALLVGGLAGTAFSLLHAFAAISMKSDQTISGTALNMLSLALAIFLGRALSHGGTEEIKFANTYRVNSIPVLEKIPFFGDVLFNRIYLIALFGLLLFLAMAILAYKTKFGLRLRACGENPQAADAAGINVIRTRYIAVLIRGFKNVKKKHEITKRVRFCTLFYIANKKYLFISYENFKHVIIILYLEMYYDYD
;
A
#
# COMPACT_ATOMS: atom_id res chain seq x y z
N MET A 1 23.67 -47.44 -15.11
CA MET A 1 23.01 -46.30 -14.42
C MET A 1 21.86 -45.70 -15.23
N LEU A 2 22.03 -45.38 -16.52
CA LEU A 2 20.96 -44.80 -17.35
C LEU A 2 19.68 -45.64 -17.46
N LYS A 3 19.79 -46.96 -17.67
CA LYS A 3 18.61 -47.86 -17.72
C LYS A 3 17.73 -47.81 -16.46
N LYS A 4 18.35 -47.84 -15.27
CA LYS A 4 17.62 -47.74 -13.99
C LYS A 4 16.92 -46.40 -13.79
N LYS A 5 17.49 -45.31 -14.34
CA LYS A 5 16.84 -43.99 -14.30
C LYS A 5 15.63 -43.94 -15.24
N ILE A 6 15.71 -44.56 -16.42
CA ILE A 6 14.60 -44.62 -17.38
C ILE A 6 13.44 -45.46 -16.82
N GLU A 7 13.74 -46.64 -16.25
CA GLU A 7 12.71 -47.47 -15.60
C GLU A 7 12.05 -46.76 -14.41
N ALA A 8 12.81 -46.02 -13.60
CA ALA A 8 12.24 -45.26 -12.48
C ALA A 8 11.33 -44.11 -12.95
N THR A 9 11.65 -43.47 -14.09
CA THR A 9 10.80 -42.42 -14.66
C THR A 9 9.52 -43.00 -15.27
N GLU A 10 9.59 -44.13 -15.97
CA GLU A 10 8.42 -44.81 -16.55
C GLU A 10 7.46 -45.32 -15.46
N ILE A 11 7.97 -45.86 -14.35
CA ILE A 11 7.15 -46.29 -13.21
C ILE A 11 6.41 -45.10 -12.60
N ASN A 12 7.10 -43.96 -12.45
CA ASN A 12 6.51 -42.75 -11.88
C ASN A 12 5.43 -42.13 -12.79
N GLU A 13 5.64 -42.13 -14.11
CA GLU A 13 4.62 -41.69 -15.07
C GLU A 13 3.37 -42.59 -15.05
N GLN A 14 3.54 -43.91 -14.93
CA GLN A 14 2.40 -44.82 -14.83
C GLN A 14 1.60 -44.66 -13.52
N GLU A 15 2.27 -44.30 -12.43
CA GLU A 15 1.63 -44.06 -11.13
C GLU A 15 0.84 -42.74 -11.14
N VAL A 16 1.41 -41.68 -11.73
CA VAL A 16 0.72 -40.39 -11.93
C VAL A 16 -0.51 -40.52 -12.82
N VAL A 17 -0.42 -41.28 -13.92
CA VAL A 17 -1.57 -41.52 -14.81
C VAL A 17 -2.66 -42.32 -14.10
N LYS A 18 -2.31 -43.27 -13.22
CA LYS A 18 -3.30 -43.99 -12.40
C LYS A 18 -4.02 -43.06 -11.43
N GLU A 19 -3.30 -42.17 -10.74
CA GLU A 19 -3.91 -41.20 -9.83
C GLU A 19 -4.84 -40.23 -10.58
N GLU A 20 -4.44 -39.72 -11.75
CA GLU A 20 -5.30 -38.83 -12.55
C GLU A 20 -6.60 -39.53 -13.02
N VAL A 21 -6.51 -40.80 -13.41
CA VAL A 21 -7.70 -41.59 -13.79
C VAL A 21 -8.60 -41.84 -12.58
N GLU A 22 -8.03 -42.09 -11.39
CA GLU A 22 -8.81 -42.28 -10.16
C GLU A 22 -9.51 -40.98 -9.70
N VAL A 23 -8.84 -39.84 -9.83
CA VAL A 23 -9.40 -38.50 -9.54
C VAL A 23 -10.50 -38.13 -10.55
N SER A 24 -10.28 -38.42 -11.84
CA SER A 24 -11.30 -38.27 -12.89
C SER A 24 -12.56 -39.09 -12.58
N ASN A 25 -12.40 -40.35 -12.19
CA ASN A 25 -13.51 -41.24 -11.84
C ASN A 25 -14.22 -40.83 -10.54
N MET A 26 -13.54 -40.11 -9.63
CA MET A 26 -14.18 -39.49 -8.45
C MET A 26 -15.02 -38.26 -8.81
N SER A 27 -14.64 -37.51 -9.85
CA SER A 27 -15.37 -36.33 -10.34
C SER A 27 -16.71 -36.69 -11.01
N GLU A 28 -16.78 -37.86 -11.67
CA GLU A 28 -17.99 -38.33 -12.35
C GLU A 28 -19.06 -38.95 -11.43
N LYS A 29 -18.76 -39.16 -10.14
CA LYS A 29 -19.80 -39.62 -9.20
C LYS A 29 -20.89 -38.54 -9.11
N PRO A 30 -22.18 -38.88 -9.34
CA PRO A 30 -23.25 -37.90 -9.29
C PRO A 30 -23.26 -37.26 -7.90
N LYS A 31 -22.98 -35.96 -7.83
CA LYS A 31 -23.02 -35.19 -6.57
C LYS A 31 -24.40 -35.42 -5.94
N LYS A 32 -24.47 -36.21 -4.87
CA LYS A 32 -25.70 -36.39 -4.09
C LYS A 32 -26.19 -35.00 -3.74
N LYS A 33 -27.36 -34.60 -4.26
CA LYS A 33 -27.98 -33.32 -3.90
C LYS A 33 -28.08 -33.28 -2.38
N PHE A 34 -27.43 -32.30 -1.76
CA PHE A 34 -27.48 -32.09 -0.32
C PHE A 34 -28.96 -31.96 0.09
N GLN A 35 -29.50 -32.98 0.74
CA GLN A 35 -30.86 -32.97 1.26
C GLN A 35 -30.78 -32.56 2.73
N LEU A 36 -31.44 -31.45 3.07
CA LEU A 36 -31.47 -31.00 4.46
C LEU A 36 -32.19 -32.03 5.35
N PRO A 37 -31.75 -32.19 6.61
CA PRO A 37 -32.43 -33.03 7.59
C PRO A 37 -33.94 -32.75 7.64
N PRO A 38 -34.80 -33.79 7.74
CA PRO A 38 -36.25 -33.64 7.81
C PRO A 38 -36.78 -32.61 8.82
N PRO A 39 -36.25 -32.49 10.05
CA PRO A 39 -36.74 -31.50 11.01
C PRO A 39 -36.52 -30.06 10.53
N ILE A 40 -35.40 -29.79 9.87
CA ILE A 40 -35.05 -28.46 9.34
C ILE A 40 -35.97 -28.11 8.16
N MET A 41 -36.25 -29.09 7.30
CA MET A 41 -37.14 -28.88 6.16
C MET A 41 -38.61 -28.61 6.56
N LYS A 42 -39.09 -29.26 7.62
CA LYS A 42 -40.41 -28.96 8.22
C LYS A 42 -40.46 -27.56 8.82
N PHE A 43 -39.38 -27.12 9.47
CA PHE A 43 -39.28 -25.79 10.05
C PHE A 43 -39.29 -24.69 8.97
N ILE A 44 -38.51 -24.85 7.90
CA ILE A 44 -38.43 -23.86 6.81
C ILE A 44 -39.77 -23.68 6.10
N LYS A 45 -40.46 -24.79 5.81
CA LYS A 45 -41.77 -24.79 5.13
C LYS A 45 -42.90 -24.22 5.99
N ARG A 46 -42.69 -23.99 7.29
CA ARG A 46 -43.70 -23.43 8.20
C ARG A 46 -44.00 -21.96 7.91
N PHE A 47 -43.07 -21.24 7.28
CA PHE A 47 -43.18 -19.81 7.02
C PHE A 47 -43.31 -19.52 5.51
N SER A 48 -44.14 -18.53 5.18
CA SER A 48 -44.31 -18.07 3.80
C SER A 48 -43.06 -17.35 3.29
N VAL A 49 -42.82 -17.38 1.98
CA VAL A 49 -41.69 -16.68 1.33
C VAL A 49 -41.65 -15.20 1.71
N LYS A 50 -42.82 -14.55 1.85
CA LYS A 50 -42.90 -13.13 2.26
C LYS A 50 -42.40 -12.89 3.69
N GLN A 51 -42.62 -13.85 4.60
CA GLN A 51 -42.13 -13.78 5.98
C GLN A 51 -40.61 -13.98 6.06
N TRP A 52 -40.07 -14.88 5.24
CA TRP A 52 -38.62 -15.05 5.09
C TRP A 52 -37.93 -13.81 4.54
N ILE A 53 -38.52 -13.18 3.52
CA ILE A 53 -38.00 -11.92 2.96
C ILE A 53 -38.06 -10.81 4.02
N SER A 54 -39.19 -10.66 4.73
CA SER A 54 -39.33 -9.65 5.78
C SER A 54 -38.35 -9.88 6.94
N PHE A 55 -38.17 -11.13 7.37
CA PHE A 55 -37.20 -11.48 8.40
C PHE A 55 -35.77 -11.18 7.93
N GLY A 56 -35.43 -11.53 6.69
CA GLY A 56 -34.15 -11.20 6.08
C GLY A 56 -33.88 -9.69 6.05
N ILE A 57 -34.86 -8.88 5.65
CA ILE A 57 -34.75 -7.41 5.65
C ILE A 57 -34.54 -6.88 7.06
N VAL A 58 -35.32 -7.33 8.05
CA VAL A 58 -35.19 -6.89 9.45
C VAL A 58 -33.83 -7.25 10.02
N VAL A 59 -33.33 -8.46 9.76
CA VAL A 59 -31.99 -8.90 10.18
C VAL A 59 -30.91 -8.05 9.51
N ILE A 60 -31.02 -7.77 8.21
CA ILE A 60 -30.07 -6.89 7.49
C ILE A 60 -30.08 -5.48 8.07
N VAL A 61 -31.26 -4.90 8.31
CA VAL A 61 -31.39 -3.55 8.88
C VAL A 61 -30.84 -3.50 10.30
N TYR A 62 -31.09 -4.53 11.12
CA TYR A 62 -30.53 -4.63 12.46
C TYR A 62 -29.00 -4.75 12.43
N ILE A 63 -28.44 -5.58 11.55
CA ILE A 63 -26.98 -5.71 11.37
C ILE A 63 -26.38 -4.37 10.93
N LEU A 64 -27.00 -3.69 9.96
CA LEU A 64 -26.55 -2.37 9.53
C LEU A 64 -26.61 -1.37 10.70
N LEU A 65 -27.72 -1.27 11.43
CA LEU A 65 -27.83 -0.38 12.59
C LEU A 65 -26.81 -0.73 13.69
N ALA A 66 -26.56 -2.01 13.96
CA ALA A 66 -25.57 -2.46 14.92
C ALA A 66 -24.15 -2.06 14.50
N ILE A 67 -23.82 -2.20 13.21
CA ILE A 67 -22.55 -1.72 12.65
C ILE A 67 -22.47 -0.19 12.81
N PHE A 68 -23.49 0.54 12.38
CA PHE A 68 -23.51 2.01 12.35
C PHE A 68 -23.56 2.67 13.75
N THR A 69 -24.07 1.98 14.77
CA THR A 69 -24.20 2.52 16.13
C THR A 69 -23.05 2.07 17.05
N SER A 70 -22.26 1.07 16.63
CA SER A 70 -21.12 0.59 17.42
C SER A 70 -20.00 1.61 17.49
N ALA A 71 -19.36 1.74 18.66
CA ALA A 71 -18.12 2.53 18.84
C ALA A 71 -17.01 2.11 17.85
N ASN A 72 -17.07 0.87 17.35
CA ASN A 72 -16.16 0.31 16.36
C ASN A 72 -16.24 1.04 15.00
N MET A 73 -17.39 1.61 14.62
CA MET A 73 -17.50 2.30 13.32
C MET A 73 -16.64 3.58 13.29
N TYR A 74 -16.61 4.35 14.37
CA TYR A 74 -15.79 5.56 14.45
C TYR A 74 -14.30 5.24 14.30
N GLU A 75 -13.85 4.14 14.93
CA GLU A 75 -12.46 3.67 14.81
C GLU A 75 -12.17 3.13 13.40
N LEU A 76 -13.09 2.39 12.77
CA LEU A 76 -12.94 1.92 11.39
C LEU A 76 -12.85 3.07 10.38
N ILE A 77 -13.71 4.08 10.52
CA ILE A 77 -13.67 5.29 9.67
C ILE A 77 -12.34 6.00 9.86
N ARG A 78 -11.89 6.16 11.10
CA ARG A 78 -10.61 6.80 11.43
C ARG A 78 -9.43 6.05 10.81
N LEU A 79 -9.36 4.72 10.98
CA LEU A 79 -8.29 3.89 10.42
C LEU A 79 -8.29 3.93 8.89
N THR A 80 -9.47 3.93 8.28
CA THR A 80 -9.65 4.07 6.82
C THR A 80 -9.12 5.42 6.34
N LEU A 81 -9.52 6.52 6.99
CA LEU A 81 -9.06 7.86 6.64
C LEU A 81 -7.54 8.01 6.75
N PHE A 82 -6.95 7.55 7.87
CA PHE A 82 -5.51 7.62 8.04
C PHE A 82 -4.76 6.70 7.08
N SER A 83 -5.30 5.53 6.73
CA SER A 83 -4.71 4.64 5.72
C SER A 83 -4.85 5.16 4.29
N ALA A 84 -5.85 5.98 3.99
CA ALA A 84 -6.09 6.53 2.66
C ALA A 84 -5.10 7.66 2.28
N VAL A 85 -4.72 8.53 3.22
CA VAL A 85 -3.79 9.65 3.00
C VAL A 85 -2.52 9.25 2.20
N PRO A 86 -1.82 8.17 2.55
CA PRO A 86 -0.63 7.80 1.80
C PRO A 86 -0.85 7.15 0.47
N LEU A 87 -1.91 6.37 0.33
CA LEU A 87 -2.32 5.84 -0.97
C LEU A 87 -2.60 7.02 -1.91
N ALA A 88 -3.23 8.08 -1.39
CA ALA A 88 -3.43 9.32 -2.12
C ALA A 88 -2.10 10.03 -2.48
N LEU A 89 -1.12 10.06 -1.58
CA LEU A 89 0.22 10.61 -1.88
C LEU A 89 0.96 9.80 -2.95
N VAL A 90 0.91 8.47 -2.88
CA VAL A 90 1.49 7.57 -3.89
C VAL A 90 0.81 7.76 -5.25
N ALA A 91 -0.52 7.82 -5.25
CA ALA A 91 -1.31 8.10 -6.46
C ALA A 91 -0.95 9.46 -7.07
N MET A 92 -0.72 10.49 -6.24
CA MET A 92 -0.22 11.78 -6.72
C MET A 92 1.19 11.66 -7.32
N GLY A 93 2.08 10.85 -6.73
CA GLY A 93 3.38 10.52 -7.34
C GLY A 93 3.24 9.93 -8.74
N GLY A 94 2.37 8.93 -8.90
CA GLY A 94 2.06 8.33 -10.21
C GLY A 94 1.48 9.33 -11.20
N LEU A 95 0.51 10.14 -10.77
CA LEU A 95 -0.11 11.17 -11.60
C LEU A 95 0.92 12.14 -12.17
N TYR A 96 1.89 12.59 -11.37
CA TYR A 96 2.94 13.48 -11.85
C TYR A 96 3.83 12.81 -12.91
N SER A 97 4.23 11.56 -12.65
CA SER A 97 5.04 10.78 -13.58
C SER A 97 4.31 10.61 -14.92
N GLU A 98 3.07 10.15 -14.90
CA GLU A 98 2.26 9.93 -16.10
C GLU A 98 2.01 11.23 -16.86
N ARG A 99 1.70 12.31 -16.15
CA ARG A 99 1.50 13.63 -16.77
C ARG A 99 2.75 14.19 -17.42
N SER A 100 3.94 13.69 -17.08
CA SER A 100 5.20 14.03 -17.76
C SER A 100 5.50 13.17 -18.99
N GLY A 101 4.72 12.11 -19.24
CA GLY A 101 4.95 11.12 -20.27
C GLY A 101 5.84 9.95 -19.84
N VAL A 102 5.90 9.64 -18.53
CA VAL A 102 6.61 8.47 -18.00
C VAL A 102 5.67 7.67 -17.10
N VAL A 103 5.27 6.48 -17.52
CA VAL A 103 4.52 5.53 -16.72
C VAL A 103 5.43 4.98 -15.62
N ASN A 104 4.94 4.96 -14.38
CA ASN A 104 5.70 4.51 -13.22
C ASN A 104 5.03 3.31 -12.55
N ILE A 105 5.25 2.13 -13.12
CA ILE A 105 4.77 0.86 -12.55
C ILE A 105 5.60 0.47 -11.31
N ALA A 106 6.78 1.07 -11.13
CA ALA A 106 7.68 0.81 -10.01
C ALA A 106 7.23 1.39 -8.65
N LEU A 107 6.07 2.08 -8.59
CA LEU A 107 5.64 2.82 -7.39
C LEU A 107 5.52 1.92 -6.16
N GLU A 108 5.07 0.69 -6.33
CA GLU A 108 4.97 -0.29 -5.24
C GLU A 108 6.34 -0.62 -4.66
N GLY A 109 7.32 -0.95 -5.50
CA GLY A 109 8.70 -1.21 -5.10
C GLY A 109 9.39 0.01 -4.50
N ILE A 110 9.19 1.20 -5.09
CA ILE A 110 9.74 2.45 -4.56
C ILE A 110 9.20 2.74 -3.14
N MET A 111 7.90 2.50 -2.93
CA MET A 111 7.27 2.62 -1.62
C MET A 111 7.84 1.59 -0.64
N MET A 112 7.89 0.32 -1.04
CA MET A 112 8.39 -0.78 -0.20
C MET A 112 9.85 -0.59 0.22
N PHE A 113 10.74 -0.25 -0.72
CA PHE A 113 12.16 -0.08 -0.45
C PHE A 113 12.40 1.07 0.54
N GLY A 114 11.77 2.21 0.31
CA GLY A 114 11.91 3.31 1.25
C GLY A 114 11.27 2.97 2.61
N ALA A 115 10.18 2.17 2.63
CA ALA A 115 9.45 1.88 3.86
C ALA A 115 10.34 1.02 4.76
N PHE A 116 10.99 0.04 4.15
CA PHE A 116 12.02 -0.77 4.77
C PHE A 116 13.15 0.09 5.37
N ILE A 117 13.74 1.02 4.60
CA ILE A 117 14.80 1.91 5.11
C ILE A 117 14.30 2.84 6.22
N GLY A 118 13.06 3.33 6.12
CA GLY A 118 12.42 4.14 7.16
C GLY A 118 12.24 3.37 8.46
N ILE A 119 11.78 2.11 8.38
CA ILE A 119 11.64 1.23 9.56
C ILE A 119 12.99 0.94 10.20
N LEU A 120 14.02 0.63 9.41
CA LEU A 120 15.38 0.45 9.93
C LEU A 120 15.88 1.72 10.64
N THR A 121 15.60 2.89 10.08
CA THR A 121 15.96 4.16 10.72
C THR A 121 15.25 4.35 12.05
N LEU A 122 13.96 4.01 12.10
CA LEU A 122 13.15 4.08 13.32
C LEU A 122 13.69 3.11 14.38
N GLU A 123 13.98 1.86 14.01
CA GLU A 123 14.55 0.83 14.89
C GLU A 123 15.88 1.26 15.51
N ARG A 124 16.74 1.94 14.75
CA ARG A 124 18.04 2.40 15.25
C ARG A 124 17.98 3.63 16.15
N ILE A 125 16.94 4.45 16.02
CA ILE A 125 16.84 5.73 16.74
C ILE A 125 15.86 5.61 17.92
N GLN A 126 14.92 4.67 17.90
CA GLN A 126 14.06 4.43 19.06
C GLN A 126 14.89 4.04 20.29
N GLY A 127 14.51 4.54 21.47
CA GLY A 127 15.24 4.30 22.73
C GLY A 127 16.43 5.23 22.97
N THR A 128 16.77 6.13 22.05
CA THR A 128 17.84 7.14 22.25
C THR A 128 17.43 8.35 23.10
N GLY A 129 16.24 8.33 23.71
CA GLY A 129 15.68 9.44 24.48
C GLY A 129 15.08 10.58 23.64
N VAL A 130 15.10 10.46 22.31
CA VAL A 130 14.45 11.39 21.38
C VAL A 130 12.93 11.19 21.41
N ASP A 131 12.17 12.28 21.42
CA ASP A 131 10.71 12.25 21.36
C ASP A 131 10.20 11.43 20.17
N GLY A 132 9.16 10.61 20.41
CA GLY A 132 8.62 9.67 19.43
C GLY A 132 8.23 10.35 18.11
N GLN A 133 7.71 11.58 18.17
CA GLN A 133 7.32 12.31 16.98
C GLN A 133 8.53 12.71 16.11
N HIS A 134 9.64 13.12 16.72
CA HIS A 134 10.87 13.45 16.01
C HIS A 134 11.51 12.21 15.37
N VAL A 135 11.47 11.07 16.06
CA VAL A 135 11.91 9.78 15.49
C VAL A 135 11.07 9.45 14.25
N LEU A 136 9.74 9.59 14.31
CA LEU A 136 8.86 9.33 13.19
C LEU A 136 9.14 10.25 12.00
N PHE A 137 9.34 11.56 12.21
CA PHE A 137 9.69 12.51 11.15
C PHE A 137 11.11 12.32 10.58
N THR A 138 12.03 11.72 11.34
CA THR A 138 13.36 11.41 10.84
C THR A 138 13.32 10.14 9.98
N ALA A 139 12.66 9.10 10.47
CA ALA A 139 12.36 7.89 9.70
C ALA A 139 11.58 8.22 8.42
N LEU A 140 10.65 9.19 8.52
CA LEU A 140 10.04 9.91 7.40
C LEU A 140 11.14 10.27 6.43
N LEU A 141 11.87 11.34 6.73
CA LEU A 141 12.85 11.97 5.86
C LEU A 141 13.77 10.95 5.16
N VAL A 142 14.34 10.01 5.92
CA VAL A 142 15.30 9.01 5.43
C VAL A 142 14.64 8.01 4.48
N GLY A 143 13.49 7.43 4.84
CA GLY A 143 12.78 6.49 3.96
C GLY A 143 12.35 7.14 2.64
N GLY A 144 11.87 8.38 2.69
CA GLY A 144 11.50 9.14 1.48
C GLY A 144 12.69 9.44 0.57
N LEU A 145 13.87 9.71 1.16
CA LEU A 145 15.11 9.88 0.40
C LEU A 145 15.58 8.57 -0.25
N ALA A 146 15.49 7.45 0.46
CA ALA A 146 15.82 6.14 -0.07
C ALA A 146 14.89 5.74 -1.22
N GLY A 147 13.58 5.97 -1.09
CA GLY A 147 12.63 5.77 -2.19
C GLY A 147 12.94 6.67 -3.39
N THR A 148 13.29 7.94 -3.16
CA THR A 148 13.72 8.85 -4.24
C THR A 148 14.97 8.33 -4.93
N ALA A 149 15.96 7.86 -4.17
CA ALA A 149 17.17 7.26 -4.72
C ALA A 149 16.86 6.00 -5.54
N PHE A 150 15.96 5.15 -5.07
CA PHE A 150 15.52 3.96 -5.79
C PHE A 150 14.76 4.30 -7.08
N SER A 151 13.91 5.34 -7.05
CA SER A 151 13.19 5.82 -8.23
C SER A 151 14.10 6.42 -9.31
N LEU A 152 15.35 6.79 -8.99
CA LEU A 152 16.34 7.18 -10.01
C LEU A 152 16.67 6.03 -10.95
N LEU A 153 16.61 4.78 -10.49
CA LEU A 153 16.82 3.62 -11.34
C LEU A 153 15.74 3.55 -12.43
N HIS A 154 14.47 3.75 -12.04
CA HIS A 154 13.35 3.81 -12.98
C HIS A 154 13.48 4.99 -13.93
N ALA A 155 13.73 6.18 -13.39
CA ALA A 155 13.88 7.40 -14.18
C ALA A 155 15.02 7.29 -15.20
N PHE A 156 16.16 6.70 -14.80
CA PHE A 156 17.30 6.49 -15.67
C PHE A 156 16.99 5.50 -16.81
N ALA A 157 16.41 4.36 -16.49
CA ALA A 157 16.02 3.36 -17.49
C ALA A 157 14.97 3.93 -18.46
N ALA A 158 13.89 4.51 -17.94
CA ALA A 158 12.79 5.03 -18.75
C ALA A 158 13.16 6.25 -19.60
N ILE A 159 13.98 7.18 -19.07
CA ILE A 159 14.23 8.48 -19.72
C ILE A 159 15.56 8.48 -20.47
N SER A 160 16.65 8.06 -19.83
CA SER A 160 17.98 8.09 -20.47
C SER A 160 18.19 6.90 -21.39
N MET A 161 17.84 5.69 -20.96
CA MET A 161 18.00 4.49 -21.78
C MET A 161 16.83 4.28 -22.75
N LYS A 162 15.71 5.00 -22.55
CA LYS A 162 14.47 4.83 -23.33
C LYS A 162 13.98 3.38 -23.32
N SER A 163 14.21 2.67 -22.21
CA SER A 163 13.77 1.28 -22.06
C SER A 163 12.26 1.20 -21.89
N ASP A 164 11.71 0.01 -22.09
CA ASP A 164 10.33 -0.28 -21.73
C ASP A 164 10.10 -0.02 -20.22
N GLN A 165 9.11 0.82 -19.93
CA GLN A 165 8.78 1.30 -18.60
C GLN A 165 8.08 0.23 -17.75
N THR A 166 7.42 -0.72 -18.41
CA THR A 166 6.80 -1.89 -17.77
C THR A 166 7.87 -2.88 -17.33
N ILE A 167 8.86 -3.15 -18.18
CA ILE A 167 9.96 -4.08 -17.84
C ILE A 167 10.80 -3.52 -16.69
N SER A 168 11.26 -2.28 -16.80
CA SER A 168 12.04 -1.63 -15.73
C SER A 168 11.24 -1.49 -14.43
N GLY A 169 9.94 -1.16 -14.52
CA GLY A 169 9.09 -1.02 -13.34
C GLY A 169 8.81 -2.33 -12.60
N THR A 170 8.49 -3.39 -13.32
CA THR A 170 8.27 -4.72 -12.72
C THR A 170 9.55 -5.29 -12.11
N ALA A 171 10.70 -5.11 -12.76
CA ALA A 171 11.99 -5.50 -12.20
C ALA A 171 12.31 -4.79 -10.88
N LEU A 172 12.02 -3.49 -10.77
CA LEU A 172 12.23 -2.72 -9.55
C LEU A 172 11.28 -3.13 -8.41
N ASN A 173 10.03 -3.50 -8.71
CA ASN A 173 9.11 -4.05 -7.72
C ASN A 173 9.64 -5.35 -7.12
N MET A 174 10.09 -6.28 -7.97
CA MET A 174 10.69 -7.55 -7.54
C MET A 174 11.99 -7.33 -6.75
N LEU A 175 12.86 -6.44 -7.23
CA LEU A 175 14.12 -6.11 -6.57
C LEU A 175 13.89 -5.55 -5.18
N SER A 176 12.97 -4.59 -5.04
CA SER A 176 12.66 -3.98 -3.74
C SER A 176 12.23 -5.03 -2.72
N LEU A 177 11.34 -5.95 -3.11
CA LEU A 177 10.84 -6.98 -2.20
C LEU A 177 11.98 -7.93 -1.79
N ALA A 178 12.74 -8.42 -2.76
CA ALA A 178 13.86 -9.33 -2.51
C ALA A 178 14.92 -8.67 -1.60
N LEU A 179 15.23 -7.40 -1.86
CA LEU A 179 16.23 -6.65 -1.10
C LEU A 179 15.76 -6.38 0.33
N ALA A 180 14.49 -6.03 0.55
CA ALA A 180 13.93 -5.84 1.89
C ALA A 180 13.97 -7.13 2.72
N ILE A 181 13.61 -8.28 2.12
CA ILE A 181 13.65 -9.58 2.79
C ILE A 181 15.09 -10.00 3.11
N PHE A 182 15.98 -9.88 2.12
CA PHE A 182 17.39 -10.26 2.27
C PHE A 182 18.08 -9.42 3.35
N LEU A 183 17.97 -8.09 3.26
CA LEU A 183 18.59 -7.19 4.23
C LEU A 183 17.94 -7.31 5.61
N GLY A 184 16.63 -7.51 5.69
CA GLY A 184 15.95 -7.79 6.95
C GLY A 184 16.56 -8.99 7.67
N ARG A 185 16.70 -10.13 6.99
CA ARG A 185 17.32 -11.33 7.56
C ARG A 185 18.80 -11.15 7.91
N ALA A 186 19.55 -10.45 7.05
CA ALA A 186 20.97 -10.20 7.28
C ALA A 186 21.21 -9.31 8.50
N LEU A 187 20.33 -8.32 8.74
CA LEU A 187 20.43 -7.39 9.86
C LEU A 187 19.86 -7.98 11.17
N SER A 188 18.89 -8.89 11.08
CA SER A 188 18.30 -9.57 12.24
C SER A 188 19.08 -10.82 12.70
N HIS A 189 20.38 -10.93 12.37
CA HIS A 189 21.25 -12.05 12.74
C HIS A 189 20.65 -13.45 12.41
N GLY A 190 19.92 -13.55 11.30
CA GLY A 190 19.26 -14.78 10.86
C GLY A 190 17.88 -15.05 11.46
N GLY A 191 17.41 -14.22 12.40
CA GLY A 191 16.06 -14.29 12.96
C GLY A 191 15.00 -13.59 12.11
N THR A 192 13.75 -14.02 12.21
CA THR A 192 12.57 -13.28 11.73
C THR A 192 11.97 -12.44 12.85
N GLU A 193 12.82 -11.73 13.60
CA GLU A 193 12.36 -10.95 14.74
C GLU A 193 11.51 -9.77 14.29
N GLU A 194 10.37 -9.65 14.94
CA GLU A 194 9.44 -8.54 14.80
C GLU A 194 10.07 -7.27 15.41
N ILE A 195 10.10 -6.19 14.63
CA ILE A 195 10.59 -4.90 15.13
C ILE A 195 9.56 -4.36 16.12
N LYS A 196 9.87 -4.46 17.42
CA LYS A 196 9.04 -3.92 18.51
C LYS A 196 9.23 -2.42 18.60
N PHE A 197 8.12 -1.69 18.57
CA PHE A 197 8.13 -0.24 18.69
C PHE A 197 8.00 0.19 20.16
N ALA A 198 8.98 0.93 20.65
CA ALA A 198 9.03 1.33 22.07
C ALA A 198 8.28 2.64 22.39
N ASN A 199 8.09 3.52 21.40
CA ASN A 199 7.54 4.86 21.60
C ASN A 199 6.05 4.97 21.23
N THR A 200 5.33 5.85 21.90
CA THR A 200 3.98 6.26 21.51
C THR A 200 4.07 7.31 20.40
N TYR A 201 3.75 6.94 19.16
CA TYR A 201 3.80 7.84 17.99
C TYR A 201 2.50 8.62 17.74
N ARG A 202 1.60 8.63 18.73
CA ARG A 202 0.28 9.26 18.64
C ARG A 202 0.23 10.47 19.58
N VAL A 203 -0.42 11.53 19.12
CA VAL A 203 -0.76 12.67 19.98
C VAL A 203 -2.14 12.42 20.58
N ASN A 204 -2.26 12.50 21.91
CA ASN A 204 -3.49 12.13 22.63
C ASN A 204 -4.72 12.92 22.17
N SER A 205 -4.63 14.25 22.11
CA SER A 205 -5.61 15.10 21.41
C SER A 205 -5.09 16.52 21.23
N ILE A 206 -5.72 17.28 20.33
CA ILE A 206 -5.52 18.73 20.24
C ILE A 206 -6.61 19.40 21.08
N PRO A 207 -6.25 20.15 22.15
CA PRO A 207 -7.23 20.86 22.95
C PRO A 207 -8.09 21.78 22.06
N VAL A 208 -9.39 21.85 22.33
CA VAL A 208 -10.42 22.63 21.58
C VAL A 208 -11.02 21.92 20.37
N LEU A 209 -10.23 21.28 19.49
CA LEU A 209 -10.76 20.67 18.25
C LEU A 209 -11.44 19.31 18.48
N GLU A 210 -11.13 18.63 19.60
CA GLU A 210 -11.78 17.39 20.02
C GLU A 210 -13.27 17.58 20.35
N LYS A 211 -13.72 18.80 20.70
CA LYS A 211 -15.09 19.07 21.14
C LYS A 211 -16.11 19.20 20.00
N ILE A 212 -15.69 19.09 18.74
CA ILE A 212 -16.59 19.17 17.59
C ILE A 212 -17.43 17.88 17.52
N PRO A 213 -18.77 17.92 17.54
CA PRO A 213 -19.58 16.71 17.46
C PRO A 213 -19.31 15.97 16.14
N PHE A 214 -19.21 14.64 16.21
CA PHE A 214 -18.87 13.73 15.09
C PHE A 214 -17.43 13.84 14.56
N PHE A 215 -16.96 15.03 14.16
CA PHE A 215 -15.63 15.20 13.56
C PHE A 215 -14.49 15.27 14.58
N GLY A 216 -14.77 15.76 15.80
CA GLY A 216 -13.85 15.84 16.93
C GLY A 216 -13.26 14.47 17.27
N ASP A 217 -14.15 13.52 17.54
CA ASP A 217 -13.77 12.17 17.88
C ASP A 217 -13.15 11.43 16.70
N VAL A 218 -13.56 11.65 15.45
CA VAL A 218 -12.97 10.92 14.32
C VAL A 218 -11.57 11.44 13.97
N LEU A 219 -11.36 12.75 13.94
CA LEU A 219 -10.14 13.38 13.40
C LEU A 219 -9.16 13.90 14.45
N PHE A 220 -9.62 14.24 15.66
CA PHE A 220 -8.85 15.04 16.62
C PHE A 220 -8.51 14.34 17.94
N ASN A 221 -8.88 13.08 18.08
CA ASN A 221 -8.54 12.22 19.22
C ASN A 221 -7.58 11.10 18.75
N ARG A 222 -6.51 10.79 19.51
CA ARG A 222 -5.39 9.88 19.14
C ARG A 222 -4.86 10.09 17.72
N ILE A 223 -4.46 11.32 17.42
CA ILE A 223 -4.07 11.75 16.08
C ILE A 223 -2.68 11.23 15.72
N TYR A 224 -2.54 10.72 14.49
CA TYR A 224 -1.23 10.62 13.85
C TYR A 224 -0.91 11.93 13.13
N LEU A 225 0.00 12.73 13.70
CA LEU A 225 0.43 14.01 13.09
C LEU A 225 0.92 13.84 11.64
N ILE A 226 1.47 12.65 11.33
CA ILE A 226 1.92 12.30 9.98
C ILE A 226 0.78 12.29 8.96
N ALA A 227 -0.44 11.96 9.39
CA ALA A 227 -1.59 11.90 8.52
C ALA A 227 -2.15 13.27 8.17
N LEU A 228 -2.19 14.17 9.16
CA LEU A 228 -2.53 15.57 8.91
C LEU A 228 -1.48 16.23 8.00
N PHE A 229 -0.19 15.97 8.25
CA PHE A 229 0.89 16.44 7.38
C PHE A 229 0.78 15.87 5.96
N GLY A 230 0.47 14.59 5.83
CA GLY A 230 0.27 13.93 4.54
C GLY A 230 -0.91 14.50 3.75
N LEU A 231 -2.03 14.83 4.42
CA LEU A 231 -3.17 15.48 3.78
C LEU A 231 -2.81 16.88 3.27
N LEU A 232 -2.10 17.67 4.09
CA LEU A 232 -1.62 18.99 3.68
C LEU A 232 -0.66 18.90 2.49
N LEU A 233 0.22 17.90 2.50
CA LEU A 233 1.13 17.63 1.38
C LEU A 233 0.38 17.23 0.10
N PHE A 234 -0.63 16.37 0.22
CA PHE A 234 -1.49 15.97 -0.90
C PHE A 234 -2.16 17.20 -1.54
N LEU A 235 -2.75 18.08 -0.70
CA LEU A 235 -3.37 19.30 -1.18
C LEU A 235 -2.36 20.24 -1.86
N ALA A 236 -1.17 20.40 -1.27
CA ALA A 236 -0.09 21.18 -1.86
C ALA A 236 0.36 20.61 -3.23
N MET A 237 0.44 19.27 -3.37
CA MET A 237 0.73 18.61 -4.64
C MET A 237 -0.39 18.82 -5.66
N ALA A 238 -1.66 18.79 -5.25
CA ALA A 238 -2.78 19.05 -6.14
C ALA A 238 -2.73 20.49 -6.68
N ILE A 239 -2.52 21.47 -5.80
CA ILE A 239 -2.35 22.87 -6.19
C ILE A 239 -1.15 23.03 -7.13
N LEU A 240 -0.02 22.39 -6.84
CA LEU A 240 1.17 22.46 -7.68
C LEU A 240 0.92 21.88 -9.09
N ALA A 241 0.18 20.78 -9.21
CA ALA A 241 -0.15 20.14 -10.48
C ALA A 241 -1.11 20.97 -11.35
N TYR A 242 -2.11 21.59 -10.73
CA TYR A 242 -3.22 22.22 -11.49
C TYR A 242 -3.15 23.75 -11.54
N LYS A 243 -2.55 24.41 -10.55
CA LYS A 243 -2.59 25.88 -10.39
C LYS A 243 -1.24 26.58 -10.63
N THR A 244 -0.17 25.85 -10.95
CA THR A 244 1.16 26.48 -11.12
C THR A 244 1.76 26.31 -12.52
N LYS A 245 2.74 27.19 -12.83
CA LYS A 245 3.55 27.11 -14.06
C LYS A 245 4.29 25.77 -14.18
N PHE A 246 4.64 25.13 -13.07
CA PHE A 246 5.27 23.81 -13.11
C PHE A 246 4.30 22.77 -13.65
N GLY A 247 3.08 22.72 -13.10
CA GLY A 247 2.05 21.79 -13.54
C GLY A 247 1.59 21.98 -14.99
N LEU A 248 1.63 23.22 -15.52
CA LEU A 248 1.39 23.47 -16.94
C LEU A 248 2.51 22.88 -17.81
N ARG A 249 3.77 23.10 -17.44
CA ARG A 249 4.94 22.55 -18.16
C ARG A 249 4.99 21.03 -18.11
N LEU A 250 4.67 20.46 -16.95
CA LEU A 250 4.58 19.02 -16.74
C LEU A 250 3.64 18.39 -17.78
N ARG A 251 2.40 18.90 -17.85
CA ARG A 251 1.38 18.43 -18.79
C ARG A 251 1.78 18.65 -20.24
N ALA A 252 2.35 19.81 -20.57
CA ALA A 252 2.85 20.08 -21.92
C ALA A 252 3.94 19.07 -22.35
N CYS A 253 4.85 18.70 -21.44
CA CYS A 253 5.88 17.69 -21.73
C CYS A 253 5.31 16.26 -21.93
N GLY A 254 4.17 15.95 -21.32
CA GLY A 254 3.46 14.69 -21.51
C GLY A 254 2.63 14.66 -22.80
N GLU A 255 1.94 15.75 -23.13
CA GLU A 255 1.06 15.84 -24.31
C GLU A 255 1.85 15.99 -25.61
N ASN A 256 2.80 16.93 -25.67
CA ASN A 256 3.64 17.15 -26.86
C ASN A 256 5.05 17.59 -26.45
N PRO A 257 5.99 16.65 -26.24
CA PRO A 257 7.34 16.96 -25.79
C PRO A 257 8.12 17.82 -26.81
N GLN A 258 7.88 17.64 -28.12
CA GLN A 258 8.56 18.42 -29.16
C GLN A 258 8.13 19.90 -29.12
N ALA A 259 6.84 20.17 -28.93
CA ALA A 259 6.34 21.54 -28.77
C ALA A 259 6.82 22.18 -27.47
N ALA A 260 6.90 21.39 -26.38
CA ALA A 260 7.42 21.87 -25.11
C ALA A 260 8.91 22.27 -25.20
N ASP A 261 9.72 21.48 -25.90
CA ASP A 261 11.15 21.77 -26.10
C ASP A 261 11.36 23.01 -27.00
N ALA A 262 10.56 23.15 -28.06
CA ALA A 262 10.53 24.36 -28.90
C ALA A 262 10.14 25.63 -28.13
N ALA A 263 9.27 25.50 -27.11
CA ALA A 263 8.93 26.58 -26.18
C ALA A 263 9.99 26.82 -25.08
N GLY A 264 11.15 26.16 -25.15
CA GLY A 264 12.29 26.31 -24.23
C GLY A 264 12.16 25.54 -22.92
N ILE A 265 11.26 24.55 -22.84
CA ILE A 265 11.10 23.69 -21.65
C ILE A 265 11.98 22.46 -21.81
N ASN A 266 12.96 22.27 -20.92
CA ASN A 266 13.75 21.04 -20.92
C ASN A 266 12.88 19.84 -20.49
N VAL A 267 12.46 19.04 -21.48
CA VAL A 267 11.57 17.89 -21.29
C VAL A 267 12.21 16.81 -20.42
N ILE A 268 13.48 16.49 -20.68
CA ILE A 268 14.22 15.44 -19.96
C ILE A 268 14.24 15.76 -18.47
N ARG A 269 14.67 16.97 -18.09
CA ARG A 269 14.69 17.41 -16.69
C ARG A 269 13.30 17.39 -16.07
N THR A 270 12.28 17.80 -16.82
CA THR A 270 10.89 17.81 -16.33
C THR A 270 10.40 16.39 -16.03
N ARG A 271 10.72 15.41 -16.89
CA ARG A 271 10.41 13.99 -16.68
C ARG A 271 11.16 13.40 -15.49
N TYR A 272 12.45 13.68 -15.35
CA TYR A 272 13.22 13.24 -14.17
C TYR A 272 12.63 13.81 -12.88
N ILE A 273 12.32 15.11 -12.87
CA ILE A 273 11.66 15.77 -11.73
C ILE A 273 10.30 15.13 -11.44
N ALA A 274 9.56 14.71 -12.45
CA ALA A 274 8.24 14.09 -12.29
C ALA A 274 8.29 12.67 -11.75
N VAL A 275 9.29 11.86 -12.12
CA VAL A 275 9.47 10.50 -11.58
C VAL A 275 9.99 10.55 -10.14
N LEU A 276 10.88 11.50 -9.83
CA LEU A 276 11.54 11.61 -8.52
C LEU A 276 10.75 12.44 -7.49
N ILE A 277 9.97 13.40 -7.98
CA ILE A 277 9.33 14.53 -7.28
C ILE A 277 10.13 15.10 -6.10
N ARG A 278 11.44 15.21 -6.30
CA ARG A 278 12.07 16.51 -6.12
C ARG A 278 11.43 17.46 -7.10
N GLY A 279 10.83 18.55 -6.66
CA GLY A 279 10.77 19.69 -7.56
C GLY A 279 12.20 20.20 -7.80
N PHE A 280 12.41 20.82 -8.95
CA PHE A 280 13.42 21.85 -9.19
C PHE A 280 12.90 22.83 -10.23
N LYS A 281 13.15 24.12 -10.02
CA LYS A 281 12.87 25.16 -11.02
C LYS A 281 14.16 25.92 -11.22
N ASN A 282 14.74 25.78 -12.41
CA ASN A 282 15.50 26.86 -13.04
C ASN A 282 14.49 27.72 -13.80
N VAL A 283 13.99 28.79 -13.17
CA VAL A 283 13.60 30.03 -13.87
C VAL A 283 13.77 31.16 -12.86
N LYS A 284 14.55 32.17 -13.27
CA LYS A 284 14.96 33.36 -12.53
C LYS A 284 13.82 34.07 -11.76
N LYS A 285 14.24 34.75 -10.68
CA LYS A 285 13.60 35.74 -9.77
C LYS A 285 12.83 35.24 -8.53
N LYS A 286 13.59 35.26 -7.41
CA LYS A 286 13.44 35.84 -6.05
C LYS A 286 12.08 35.83 -5.31
N HIS A 287 12.22 35.43 -4.03
CA HIS A 287 11.35 35.48 -2.83
C HIS A 287 10.39 34.30 -2.57
N GLU A 288 10.77 33.55 -1.51
CA GLU A 288 9.97 32.83 -0.48
C GLU A 288 8.92 31.78 -0.91
N ILE A 289 8.74 30.58 -0.33
CA ILE A 289 9.32 29.78 0.77
C ILE A 289 9.15 28.27 0.40
N THR A 290 10.27 27.53 0.40
CA THR A 290 10.56 26.15 0.85
C THR A 290 9.66 24.90 0.57
N LYS A 291 10.21 24.05 -0.34
CA LYS A 291 10.45 22.57 -0.34
C LYS A 291 9.34 21.54 -0.69
N ARG A 292 9.82 20.44 -1.30
CA ARG A 292 9.14 19.49 -2.19
C ARG A 292 9.05 18.06 -1.62
N VAL A 293 8.14 17.30 -2.24
CA VAL A 293 7.70 15.91 -1.99
C VAL A 293 8.87 14.94 -1.82
N ARG A 294 9.32 14.80 -0.58
CA ARG A 294 9.64 13.48 -0.04
C ARG A 294 8.28 12.93 0.43
N PHE A 295 8.05 11.61 0.42
CA PHE A 295 6.89 10.93 1.05
C PHE A 295 5.83 10.23 0.19
N CYS A 296 6.24 9.25 -0.61
CA CYS A 296 5.34 8.13 -0.99
C CYS A 296 5.52 6.90 -0.09
N THR A 297 6.50 6.94 0.82
CA THR A 297 7.06 5.76 1.44
C THR A 297 6.47 5.41 2.82
N LEU A 298 5.92 6.40 3.54
CA LEU A 298 6.01 6.33 5.00
C LEU A 298 4.82 5.82 5.79
N PHE A 299 3.85 5.27 5.13
CA PHE A 299 2.54 5.25 5.75
C PHE A 299 1.93 3.86 5.72
N TYR A 300 2.49 3.02 4.86
CA TYR A 300 2.60 1.59 5.14
C TYR A 300 3.20 1.33 6.53
N ILE A 301 4.12 2.19 7.01
CA ILE A 301 4.74 2.09 8.34
C ILE A 301 3.77 2.51 9.47
N ALA A 302 3.02 3.60 9.28
CA ALA A 302 2.23 4.22 10.37
C ALA A 302 0.98 3.42 10.80
N ASN A 303 0.51 2.46 10.00
CA ASN A 303 -0.67 1.65 10.30
C ASN A 303 -0.36 0.22 10.80
N LYS A 304 0.92 -0.18 10.87
CA LYS A 304 1.30 -1.47 11.43
C LYS A 304 1.91 -1.30 12.82
N LYS A 305 1.38 -2.00 13.82
CA LYS A 305 2.07 -2.22 15.10
C LYS A 305 3.36 -3.06 14.92
N TYR A 306 3.50 -3.78 13.81
CA TYR A 306 4.54 -4.79 13.60
C TYR A 306 4.92 -4.96 12.12
N LEU A 307 6.22 -5.07 11.80
CA LEU A 307 6.69 -5.52 10.49
C LEU A 307 7.12 -6.99 10.57
N PHE A 308 6.25 -7.90 10.14
CA PHE A 308 6.59 -9.32 9.99
C PHE A 308 7.40 -9.55 8.72
N ILE A 309 8.65 -10.00 8.87
CA ILE A 309 9.55 -10.43 7.79
C ILE A 309 9.50 -11.97 7.71
N SER A 310 8.36 -12.55 7.31
CA SER A 310 8.25 -13.98 7.04
C SER A 310 7.66 -14.26 5.65
N TYR A 311 8.27 -15.20 4.94
CA TYR A 311 8.16 -15.43 3.49
C TYR A 311 6.80 -16.01 3.05
N GLU A 312 6.08 -16.71 3.94
CA GLU A 312 4.79 -17.32 3.59
C GLU A 312 3.59 -16.36 3.69
N ASN A 313 3.67 -15.31 4.51
CA ASN A 313 2.55 -14.40 4.76
C ASN A 313 2.46 -13.20 3.80
N PHE A 314 3.44 -12.97 2.92
CA PHE A 314 3.42 -11.79 2.04
C PHE A 314 2.38 -11.87 0.91
N LYS A 315 2.09 -13.07 0.39
CA LYS A 315 0.95 -13.29 -0.53
C LYS A 315 -0.40 -13.03 0.15
N HIS A 316 -0.42 -13.08 1.47
CA HIS A 316 -1.59 -12.79 2.28
C HIS A 316 -1.60 -11.36 2.80
N VAL A 317 -0.62 -10.48 2.57
CA VAL A 317 -0.66 -9.11 3.14
C VAL A 317 -1.82 -8.26 2.58
N ILE A 318 -2.28 -8.53 1.35
CA ILE A 318 -3.50 -7.91 0.79
C ILE A 318 -4.79 -8.60 1.31
N ILE A 319 -4.71 -9.88 1.72
CA ILE A 319 -5.83 -10.71 2.18
C ILE A 319 -5.98 -10.71 3.72
N ILE A 320 -4.91 -10.48 4.47
CA ILE A 320 -4.83 -10.28 5.92
C ILE A 320 -5.38 -8.90 6.27
N LEU A 321 -5.23 -7.90 5.38
CA LEU A 321 -6.00 -6.65 5.47
C LEU A 321 -7.53 -6.89 5.44
N TYR A 322 -8.00 -8.05 4.96
CA TYR A 322 -9.40 -8.48 5.03
C TYR A 322 -9.73 -9.40 6.22
N LEU A 323 -8.74 -10.05 6.85
CA LEU A 323 -8.94 -11.07 7.90
C LEU A 323 -8.52 -10.64 9.32
N GLU A 324 -7.54 -9.73 9.48
CA GLU A 324 -7.14 -9.21 10.79
C GLU A 324 -8.15 -8.21 11.39
N MET A 325 -9.13 -7.72 10.60
CA MET A 325 -10.31 -7.05 11.14
C MET A 325 -11.23 -7.97 11.96
N TYR A 326 -10.98 -9.29 12.00
CA TYR A 326 -11.88 -10.27 12.61
C TYR A 326 -11.36 -10.89 13.92
N TYR A 327 -10.12 -10.65 14.35
CA TYR A 327 -9.52 -11.41 15.47
C TYR A 327 -8.85 -10.63 16.61
N ASP A 328 -8.89 -9.30 16.62
CA ASP A 328 -8.40 -8.52 17.77
C ASP A 328 -9.56 -8.15 18.71
N TYR A 329 -10.19 -9.19 19.27
CA TYR A 329 -11.05 -9.13 20.45
C TYR A 329 -10.58 -10.24 21.40
N ASP A 330 -9.63 -9.89 22.26
CA ASP A 330 -9.59 -10.21 23.70
C ASP A 330 -8.41 -9.44 24.35
#